data_AF-A0A524NLM5-F1
#
_entry.id   AF-A0A524NLM5-F1
#
_cell.length_a   1.000
_cell.length_b   1.000
_cell.length_c   1.000
_cell.angle_alpha   90.00
_cell.angle_beta   90.00
_cell.angle_gamma   90.00
#
_symmetry.space_group_name_H-M   'P 1'
#
loop_
_entity.id
_entity.type
_entity.pdbx_description
1 polymer ?
#
loop_
_entity_poly.entity_id
_entity_poly.type
_entity_poly.pdbx_seq_one_letter_code
_entity_poly.pdbx_strand_id
1 'polypeptide(L)'
;MGKSIGVAIRVPYLDPLFMDYAKKLPVKFKVNVENGVTYGKWLMRKAYDGLIPDEVVWQSKAPLEQGTGTWVFPDYFDKKVATEVFEEKKKLYLEKDDVILSSKEQLIYYAMFRKHFGKPSDVYNDKSGKHCPNCKGYVNTPLGFCRICGNYPI
;
A
#
# COMPACT_ATOMS: atom_id res chain seq x y z
N MET A 1 -1.50 3.36 -14.91
CA MET A 1 -0.12 2.98 -15.29
C MET A 1 -0.08 2.29 -16.65
N GLY A 2 -0.63 1.09 -16.86
CA GLY A 2 -0.57 0.46 -18.20
C GLY A 2 -1.16 1.31 -19.34
N LYS A 3 -2.36 1.86 -19.14
CA LYS A 3 -3.05 2.72 -20.13
C LYS A 3 -2.20 3.92 -20.59
N SER A 4 -1.40 4.52 -19.70
CA SER A 4 -0.60 5.70 -20.06
C SER A 4 0.59 5.39 -20.97
N ILE A 5 0.95 4.11 -21.10
CA ILE A 5 2.01 3.63 -22.01
C ILE A 5 1.45 2.69 -23.09
N GLY A 6 0.14 2.69 -23.32
CA GLY A 6 -0.50 1.83 -24.33
C GLY A 6 -0.55 0.34 -23.99
N VAL A 7 -0.33 -0.04 -22.73
CA VAL A 7 -0.31 -1.45 -22.29
C VAL A 7 -1.59 -1.83 -21.56
N ALA A 8 -2.24 -2.90 -22.00
CA ALA A 8 -3.39 -3.50 -21.32
C ALA A 8 -2.93 -4.36 -20.14
N ILE A 9 -3.42 -4.07 -18.93
CA ILE A 9 -3.16 -4.87 -17.73
C ILE A 9 -4.30 -5.86 -17.55
N ARG A 10 -3.97 -7.16 -17.47
CA ARG A 10 -4.89 -8.23 -17.09
C ARG A 10 -4.55 -8.70 -15.67
N VAL A 11 -5.58 -8.89 -14.85
CA VAL A 11 -5.45 -9.26 -13.43
C VAL A 11 -6.27 -10.54 -13.15
N PRO A 12 -5.77 -11.72 -13.57
CA PRO A 12 -6.56 -12.97 -13.55
C PRO A 12 -7.12 -13.32 -12.18
N TYR A 13 -6.40 -13.04 -11.10
CA TYR A 13 -6.84 -13.33 -9.74
C TYR A 13 -7.98 -12.42 -9.23
N LEU A 14 -8.35 -11.37 -9.97
CA LEU A 14 -9.53 -10.56 -9.70
C LEU A 14 -10.73 -10.96 -10.54
N ASP A 15 -10.64 -12.05 -11.31
CA ASP A 15 -11.78 -12.64 -11.99
C ASP A 15 -12.89 -12.99 -10.98
N PRO A 16 -14.17 -12.62 -11.23
CA PRO A 16 -15.25 -12.85 -10.29
C PRO A 16 -15.45 -14.33 -9.91
N LEU A 17 -15.27 -15.26 -10.85
CA LEU A 17 -15.43 -16.70 -10.61
C LEU A 17 -14.28 -17.20 -9.74
N PHE A 18 -13.04 -16.78 -10.05
CA PHE A 18 -11.89 -17.10 -9.21
C PHE A 18 -12.07 -16.56 -7.79
N MET A 19 -12.50 -15.30 -7.65
CA MET A 19 -12.69 -14.66 -6.35
C MET A 19 -13.80 -15.30 -5.53
N ASP A 20 -14.91 -15.69 -6.14
CA ASP A 20 -15.99 -16.40 -5.45
C ASP A 20 -15.53 -17.76 -4.92
N TYR A 21 -14.82 -18.53 -5.75
CA TYR A 21 -14.20 -19.78 -5.34
C TYR A 21 -13.20 -19.58 -4.19
N ALA A 22 -12.26 -18.64 -4.34
CA ALA A 22 -11.22 -18.39 -3.35
C ALA A 22 -11.78 -17.91 -2.00
N LYS A 23 -12.88 -17.15 -2.00
CA LYS A 23 -13.55 -16.70 -0.77
C LYS A 23 -14.15 -17.87 0.01
N LYS A 24 -14.79 -18.83 -0.68
CA LYS A 24 -15.41 -20.02 -0.09
C LYS A 24 -14.41 -21.08 0.40
N LEU A 25 -13.16 -20.99 -0.04
CA LEU A 25 -12.11 -21.93 0.31
C LEU A 25 -11.79 -21.93 1.82
N PRO A 26 -11.76 -23.10 2.49
CA PRO A 26 -11.34 -23.24 3.89
C PRO A 26 -9.96 -22.63 4.19
N VAL A 27 -9.80 -22.03 5.36
CA VAL A 27 -8.57 -21.33 5.76
C VAL A 27 -7.34 -22.22 5.70
N LYS A 28 -7.46 -23.52 6.02
CA LYS A 28 -6.36 -24.51 5.94
C LYS A 28 -5.72 -24.64 4.55
N PHE A 29 -6.43 -24.25 3.49
CA PHE A 29 -5.89 -24.24 2.13
C PHE A 29 -5.28 -22.89 1.75
N LYS A 30 -5.55 -21.84 2.52
CA LYS A 30 -4.94 -20.51 2.37
C LYS A 30 -3.65 -20.41 3.17
N VAL A 31 -3.62 -20.98 4.37
CA VAL A 31 -2.47 -21.02 5.28
C VAL A 31 -2.32 -22.44 5.82
N ASN A 32 -1.15 -23.03 5.64
CA ASN A 32 -0.84 -24.39 6.13
C ASN A 32 0.64 -24.53 6.48
N VAL A 33 1.01 -25.64 7.12
CA VAL A 33 2.39 -25.98 7.49
C VAL A 33 2.95 -27.02 6.51
N GLU A 34 4.14 -26.76 5.98
CA GLU A 34 4.92 -27.68 5.14
C GLU A 34 6.32 -27.78 5.73
N ASN A 35 6.79 -28.99 6.06
CA ASN A 35 8.12 -29.22 6.65
C ASN A 35 8.43 -28.32 7.87
N GLY A 36 7.42 -28.07 8.71
CA GLY A 36 7.54 -27.22 9.91
C GLY A 36 7.48 -25.71 9.64
N VAL A 37 7.36 -25.28 8.38
CA VAL A 37 7.26 -23.86 8.01
C VAL A 37 5.82 -23.51 7.64
N THR A 38 5.31 -22.40 8.19
CA THR A 38 3.97 -21.91 7.86
C THR A 38 4.00 -21.11 6.56
N TYR A 39 3.21 -21.55 5.57
CA TYR A 39 3.08 -20.88 4.29
C TYR A 39 1.69 -20.31 4.08
N GLY A 40 1.63 -19.04 3.67
CA GLY A 40 0.47 -18.47 3.03
C GLY A 40 0.37 -18.88 1.55
N LYS A 41 -0.82 -18.72 0.97
CA LYS A 41 -1.17 -19.13 -0.40
C LYS A 41 -0.88 -20.62 -0.66
N TRP A 42 -1.03 -21.47 0.37
CA TRP A 42 -0.57 -22.86 0.34
C TRP A 42 -1.14 -23.67 -0.83
N LEU A 43 -2.46 -23.61 -1.07
CA LEU A 43 -3.08 -24.32 -2.20
C LEU A 43 -2.51 -23.88 -3.56
N MET A 44 -2.19 -22.60 -3.72
CA MET A 44 -1.55 -22.11 -4.95
C MET A 44 -0.15 -22.70 -5.08
N ARG A 45 0.65 -22.74 -4.01
CA ARG A 45 1.98 -23.35 -4.04
C ARG A 45 1.90 -24.82 -4.44
N LYS A 46 1.00 -25.59 -3.83
CA LYS A 46 0.75 -27.00 -4.19
C LYS A 46 0.30 -27.20 -5.63
N ALA A 47 -0.47 -26.26 -6.21
CA ALA A 47 -0.88 -26.35 -7.61
C ALA A 47 0.28 -26.19 -8.61
N TYR A 48 1.41 -25.59 -8.20
CA TYR A 48 2.61 -25.41 -9.02
C TYR A 48 3.80 -26.28 -8.57
N ASP A 49 3.60 -27.12 -7.54
CA ASP A 49 4.59 -28.04 -7.01
C ASP A 49 4.99 -29.05 -8.10
N GLY A 50 6.29 -29.14 -8.41
CA GLY A 50 6.80 -29.92 -9.54
C GLY A 50 6.56 -29.33 -10.94
N LEU A 51 5.91 -28.16 -11.07
CA LEU A 51 5.74 -27.45 -12.36
C LEU A 51 6.75 -26.33 -12.57
N ILE A 52 7.22 -25.69 -11.50
CA ILE A 52 8.26 -24.65 -11.51
C ILE A 52 9.26 -24.92 -10.38
N PRO A 53 10.47 -24.31 -10.39
CA PRO A 53 11.51 -24.60 -9.41
C PRO A 53 11.03 -24.39 -7.96
N ASP A 54 11.43 -25.29 -7.07
CA ASP A 54 11.01 -25.31 -5.67
C ASP A 54 11.38 -24.01 -4.93
N GLU A 55 12.52 -23.41 -5.26
CA GLU A 55 12.94 -22.14 -4.70
C GLU A 55 11.97 -20.98 -5.01
N VAL A 56 11.21 -21.08 -6.11
CA VAL A 56 10.14 -20.13 -6.48
C VAL A 56 8.82 -20.53 -5.83
N VAL A 57 8.44 -21.81 -5.90
CA VAL A 57 7.19 -22.32 -5.31
C VAL A 57 7.13 -22.06 -3.82
N TRP A 58 8.25 -22.24 -3.10
CA TRP A 58 8.35 -22.18 -1.65
C TRP A 58 9.05 -20.92 -1.15
N GLN A 59 9.24 -19.91 -2.01
CA GLN A 59 9.84 -18.64 -1.63
C GLN A 59 9.06 -17.94 -0.51
N SER A 60 9.82 -17.42 0.46
CA SER A 60 9.32 -16.50 1.48
C SER A 60 8.82 -15.19 0.89
N LYS A 61 7.85 -14.56 1.56
CA LYS A 61 7.34 -13.25 1.15
C LYS A 61 8.41 -12.18 1.38
N ALA A 62 8.84 -11.53 0.31
CA ALA A 62 9.53 -10.24 0.40
C ALA A 62 8.50 -9.09 0.38
N PRO A 63 8.64 -8.09 1.26
CA PRO A 63 7.98 -6.80 1.09
C PRO A 63 8.33 -6.17 -0.27
N LEU A 64 7.42 -5.37 -0.83
CA LEU A 64 7.57 -4.83 -2.19
C LEU A 64 8.80 -3.92 -2.28
N GLU A 65 9.02 -3.10 -1.26
CA GLU A 65 10.13 -2.18 -1.13
C GLU A 65 11.48 -2.88 -1.05
N GLN A 66 11.52 -4.08 -0.46
CA GLN A 66 12.73 -4.91 -0.48
C GLN A 66 12.93 -5.52 -1.87
N GLY A 67 11.88 -6.09 -2.46
CA GLY A 67 11.95 -6.72 -3.78
C GLY A 67 12.26 -5.75 -4.93
N THR A 68 11.93 -4.47 -4.78
CA THR A 68 12.20 -3.41 -5.77
C THR A 68 13.41 -2.54 -5.41
N GLY A 69 14.01 -2.73 -4.23
CA GLY A 69 15.12 -1.92 -3.75
C GLY A 69 14.73 -0.51 -3.29
N THR A 70 13.44 -0.17 -3.21
CA THR A 70 12.97 1.17 -2.78
C THR A 70 12.98 1.36 -1.26
N TRP A 71 13.36 0.33 -0.49
CA TRP A 71 13.52 0.43 0.97
C TRP A 71 14.50 1.53 1.41
N VAL A 72 15.36 2.01 0.50
CA VAL A 72 16.31 3.11 0.72
C VAL A 72 15.69 4.51 0.68
N PHE A 73 14.43 4.64 0.25
CA PHE A 73 13.79 5.95 0.04
C PHE A 73 13.68 6.80 1.32
N PRO A 74 13.30 6.26 2.49
CA PRO A 74 13.29 7.04 3.73
C PRO A 74 14.64 7.72 4.00
N ASP A 75 15.73 6.94 4.00
CA ASP A 75 17.09 7.45 4.22
C ASP A 75 17.53 8.43 3.14
N TYR A 76 17.15 8.17 1.89
CA TYR A 76 17.46 9.05 0.77
C TYR A 76 16.82 10.43 0.95
N PHE A 77 15.53 10.47 1.28
CA PHE A 77 14.81 11.73 1.49
C PHE A 77 15.25 12.44 2.77
N ASP A 78 15.61 11.68 3.81
CA ASP A 78 16.14 12.26 5.05
C ASP A 78 17.44 13.04 4.84
N LYS A 79 18.30 12.55 3.95
CA LYS A 79 19.54 13.22 3.53
C LYS A 79 19.30 14.34 2.53
N LYS A 80 18.32 14.20 1.64
CA LYS A 80 18.04 15.19 0.58
C LYS A 80 17.28 16.41 1.06
N VAL A 81 16.40 16.27 2.04
CA VAL A 81 15.57 17.35 2.55
C VAL A 81 16.18 17.90 3.84
N ALA A 82 16.57 19.17 3.82
CA ALA A 82 17.03 19.86 5.03
C ALA A 82 15.93 19.86 6.11
N THR A 83 16.32 19.69 7.37
CA THR A 83 15.37 19.57 8.48
C THR A 83 14.56 20.85 8.66
N GLU A 84 15.18 22.01 8.45
CA GLU A 84 14.55 23.33 8.55
C GLU A 84 13.42 23.47 7.52
N VAL A 85 13.69 23.05 6.28
CA VAL A 85 12.70 23.04 5.18
C VAL A 85 11.56 22.09 5.48
N PHE A 86 11.85 20.93 6.09
CA PHE A 86 10.81 19.98 6.49
C PHE A 86 9.89 20.57 7.56
N GLU A 87 10.45 21.13 8.62
CA GLU A 87 9.67 21.72 9.72
C GLU A 87 8.85 22.93 9.25
N GLU A 88 9.41 23.80 8.41
CA GLU A 88 8.69 24.93 7.82
C GLU A 88 7.48 24.45 7.00
N LYS A 89 7.69 23.49 6.08
CA LYS A 89 6.60 22.99 5.23
C LYS A 89 5.59 22.17 6.01
N LYS A 90 6.02 21.40 7.00
CA LYS A 90 5.13 20.65 7.89
C LYS A 90 4.20 21.60 8.63
N LYS A 91 4.72 22.70 9.19
CA LYS A 91 3.90 23.75 9.81
C LYS A 91 2.94 24.39 8.82
N LEU A 92 3.42 24.76 7.63
CA LEU A 92 2.60 25.36 6.57
C LEU A 92 1.40 24.47 6.18
N TYR A 93 1.63 23.17 5.99
CA TYR A 93 0.58 22.24 5.57
C TYR A 93 -0.37 21.85 6.70
N LEU A 94 0.11 21.87 7.94
CA LEU A 94 -0.76 21.77 9.10
C LEU A 94 -1.71 23.00 9.17
N GLU A 95 -1.18 24.21 9.00
CA GLU A 95 -1.97 25.44 9.09
C GLU A 95 -2.95 25.63 7.92
N LYS A 96 -2.54 25.30 6.69
CA LYS A 96 -3.36 25.56 5.50
C LYS A 96 -4.30 24.43 5.13
N ASP A 97 -3.90 23.19 5.38
CA ASP A 97 -4.60 22.01 4.88
C ASP A 97 -5.04 21.06 5.99
N ASP A 98 -4.73 21.35 7.26
CA ASP A 98 -4.92 20.47 8.42
C ASP A 98 -4.22 19.11 8.29
N VAL A 99 -3.19 19.03 7.43
CA VAL A 99 -2.47 17.79 7.15
C VAL A 99 -1.28 17.61 8.09
N ILE A 100 -1.26 16.50 8.83
CA ILE A 100 -0.15 16.11 9.71
C ILE A 100 0.81 15.22 8.92
N LEU A 101 2.04 15.70 8.74
CA LEU A 101 3.13 14.96 8.10
C LEU A 101 4.08 14.36 9.13
N SER A 102 4.45 13.09 8.95
CA SER A 102 5.31 12.33 9.87
C SER A 102 6.74 12.11 9.37
N SER A 103 7.02 12.25 8.06
CA SER A 103 8.36 12.05 7.50
C SER A 103 8.67 12.97 6.33
N LYS A 104 9.97 13.15 6.03
CA LYS A 104 10.46 13.91 4.88
C LYS A 104 10.03 13.28 3.55
N GLU A 105 9.98 11.95 3.47
CA GLU A 105 9.41 11.24 2.33
C GLU A 105 7.93 11.59 2.12
N GLN A 106 7.13 11.55 3.19
CA GLN A 106 5.70 11.90 3.10
C GLN A 106 5.50 13.35 2.68
N LEU A 107 6.35 14.28 3.12
CA LEU A 107 6.35 15.67 2.65
C LEU A 107 6.49 15.75 1.12
N ILE A 108 7.41 14.99 0.54
CA ILE A 108 7.65 15.01 -0.91
C ILE A 108 6.43 14.50 -1.67
N TYR A 109 5.84 13.37 -1.26
CA TYR A 109 4.62 12.85 -1.88
C TYR A 109 3.43 13.78 -1.71
N TYR A 110 3.25 14.33 -0.51
CA TYR A 110 2.16 15.25 -0.23
C TYR A 110 2.27 16.54 -1.04
N ALA A 111 3.47 17.13 -1.15
CA ALA A 111 3.68 18.34 -1.94
C ALA A 111 3.33 18.13 -3.42
N MET A 112 3.68 16.96 -3.98
CA MET A 112 3.29 16.60 -5.35
C MET A 112 1.77 16.43 -5.48
N PHE A 113 1.15 15.66 -4.58
CA PHE A 113 -0.29 15.46 -4.57
C PHE A 113 -1.03 16.79 -4.48
N ARG A 114 -0.65 17.64 -3.51
CA ARG A 114 -1.27 18.95 -3.27
C ARG A 114 -1.17 19.87 -4.48
N LYS A 115 -0.03 19.86 -5.19
CA LYS A 115 0.16 20.66 -6.40
C LYS A 115 -0.79 20.24 -7.53
N HIS A 116 -1.09 18.95 -7.66
CA HIS A 116 -1.89 18.43 -8.77
C HIS A 116 -3.39 18.35 -8.47
N PHE A 117 -3.75 18.09 -7.21
CA PHE A 117 -5.13 17.74 -6.84
C PHE A 117 -5.72 18.63 -5.73
N GLY A 118 -4.90 19.41 -5.02
CA GLY A 118 -5.34 20.15 -3.83
C GLY A 118 -5.24 19.34 -2.55
N LYS A 119 -5.92 19.77 -1.48
CA LYS A 119 -5.83 19.11 -0.17
C LYS A 119 -6.70 17.85 -0.10
N PRO A 120 -6.32 16.83 0.70
CA PRO A 120 -7.01 15.53 0.66
C PRO A 120 -8.45 15.60 1.17
N SER A 121 -8.77 16.53 2.07
CA SER A 121 -10.14 16.77 2.55
C SER A 121 -11.10 17.24 1.46
N ASP A 122 -10.60 17.95 0.44
CA ASP A 122 -11.41 18.39 -0.69
C ASP A 122 -11.54 17.26 -1.74
N VAL A 123 -10.44 16.54 -1.98
CA VAL A 123 -10.37 15.47 -3.00
C VAL A 123 -11.11 14.20 -2.55
N TYR A 124 -11.04 13.88 -1.27
CA TYR A 124 -11.62 12.67 -0.68
C TYR A 124 -12.67 13.06 0.37
N ASN A 125 -13.81 13.56 -0.10
CA ASN A 125 -14.85 14.17 0.74
C ASN A 125 -16.12 13.32 0.93
N ASP A 126 -16.10 12.05 0.53
CA ASP A 126 -17.22 11.12 0.70
C ASP A 126 -17.43 10.76 2.18
N LYS A 127 -18.39 11.44 2.82
CA LYS A 127 -18.69 11.33 4.25
C LYS A 127 -19.21 9.95 4.69
N SER A 128 -19.44 9.01 3.77
CA SER A 128 -19.78 7.63 4.13
C SER A 128 -18.59 6.86 4.75
N GLY A 129 -17.36 7.34 4.54
CA GLY A 129 -16.14 6.74 5.09
C GLY A 129 -15.78 7.21 6.49
N LYS A 130 -14.70 6.64 7.04
CA LYS A 130 -14.05 7.15 8.26
C LYS A 130 -13.22 8.39 7.95
N HIS A 131 -13.29 9.40 8.80
CA HIS A 131 -12.49 10.61 8.64
C HIS A 131 -11.07 10.43 9.21
N CYS A 132 -10.04 10.52 8.37
CA CYS A 132 -8.66 10.32 8.82
C CYS A 132 -8.15 11.51 9.65
N PRO A 133 -7.57 11.30 10.85
CA PRO A 133 -7.07 12.38 11.69
C PRO A 133 -5.86 13.11 11.10
N ASN A 134 -5.06 12.44 10.26
CA ASN A 134 -3.82 13.02 9.73
C ASN A 134 -4.04 13.76 8.41
N CYS A 135 -4.72 13.16 7.43
CA CYS A 135 -4.89 13.79 6.10
C CYS A 135 -6.26 14.44 5.89
N LYS A 136 -7.19 14.28 6.84
CA LYS A 136 -8.57 14.81 6.78
C LYS A 136 -9.42 14.32 5.59
N GLY A 137 -8.92 13.33 4.85
CA GLY A 137 -9.70 12.64 3.83
C GLY A 137 -10.61 11.60 4.45
N TYR A 138 -11.76 11.37 3.83
CA TYR A 138 -12.66 10.28 4.16
C TYR A 138 -12.25 8.99 3.45
N VAL A 139 -12.20 7.89 4.21
CA VAL A 139 -11.77 6.59 3.73
C VAL A 139 -12.78 5.52 4.09
N ASN A 140 -13.38 4.89 3.09
CA ASN A 140 -14.14 3.68 3.26
C ASN A 140 -13.19 2.47 3.31
N THR A 141 -12.91 1.98 4.52
CA THR A 141 -11.97 0.87 4.77
C THR A 141 -12.43 0.02 5.96
N PRO A 142 -12.48 -1.31 5.82
CA PRO A 142 -12.77 -2.20 6.94
C PRO A 142 -11.54 -2.44 7.82
N LEU A 143 -10.34 -2.11 7.35
CA LEU A 143 -9.06 -2.46 7.99
C LEU A 143 -8.56 -1.40 8.98
N GLY A 144 -9.28 -0.29 9.17
CA GLY A 144 -8.82 0.84 9.99
C GLY A 144 -7.53 1.50 9.50
N PHE A 145 -7.15 1.29 8.23
CA PHE A 145 -5.96 1.87 7.61
C PHE A 145 -6.35 2.92 6.57
N CYS A 146 -5.75 4.11 6.67
CA CYS A 146 -5.97 5.20 5.72
C CYS A 146 -5.24 4.92 4.40
N ARG A 147 -5.99 4.54 3.36
CA ARG A 147 -5.44 4.32 2.01
C ARG A 147 -4.92 5.58 1.31
N ILE A 148 -5.13 6.77 1.88
CA ILE A 148 -4.68 8.05 1.32
C ILE A 148 -3.28 8.39 1.82
N CYS A 149 -3.06 8.37 3.14
CA CYS A 149 -1.81 8.83 3.75
C CYS A 149 -1.04 7.76 4.54
N GLY A 150 -1.59 6.56 4.66
CA GLY A 150 -0.94 5.45 5.38
C GLY A 150 -1.17 5.41 6.89
N ASN A 151 -1.94 6.35 7.47
CA ASN A 151 -2.19 6.35 8.91
C ASN A 151 -2.97 5.11 9.37
N TYR A 152 -2.52 4.51 10.47
CA TYR A 152 -3.21 3.42 11.16
C TYR A 152 -2.99 3.56 12.67
N PRO A 153 -4.04 3.42 13.51
CA PRO A 153 -5.43 3.18 13.13
C PRO A 153 -6.20 4.45 12.70
N ILE A 154 -7.32 4.25 11.99
CA ILE A 154 -8.38 5.24 11.68
C ILE A 154 -9.79 4.67 11.83
#